data_AF-A0A7S1PLS0-F1
#
_entry.id   AF-A0A7S1PLS0-F1
#
_cell.length_a   1.000
_cell.length_b   1.000
_cell.length_c   1.000
_cell.angle_alpha   90.00
_cell.angle_beta   90.00
_cell.angle_gamma   90.00
#
_symmetry.space_group_name_H-M   'P 1'
#
loop_
_entity.id
_entity.type
_entity.pdbx_description
1 polymer ?
#
loop_
_entity_poly.entity_id
_entity_poly.type
_entity_poly.pdbx_seq_one_letter_code
_entity_poly.pdbx_strand_id
1 'polypeptide(L)'
;RAVLESDDLLPRERALQQAIAPALAAQRFYIIGTSGLVSLPHEFSHGMYEMSKPYRLDVDRELAAIPIALRRQMKQHLASRGYAQVDRILQDEIHAYLLEGHCLGCRLGETAVFTYRLRSVFHSHAGDLGWKLLPD
;
A
#
# COMPACT_ATOMS: atom_id res chain seq x y z
N ARG A 1 18.31 14.38 -6.79
CA ARG A 1 19.72 13.97 -6.59
C ARG A 1 20.51 15.03 -5.84
N ALA A 2 20.56 16.29 -6.30
CA ALA A 2 21.30 17.37 -5.63
C ALA A 2 20.93 17.65 -4.15
N VAL A 3 19.66 17.51 -3.74
CA VAL A 3 19.25 17.72 -2.32
C VAL A 3 19.78 16.63 -1.39
N LEU A 4 20.05 15.43 -1.91
CA LEU A 4 20.61 14.33 -1.12
C LEU A 4 22.13 14.44 -0.98
N GLU A 5 22.80 15.31 -1.75
CA GLU A 5 24.25 15.50 -1.70
C GLU A 5 24.65 16.72 -0.85
N SER A 6 23.68 17.31 -0.12
CA SER A 6 23.92 18.42 0.80
C SER A 6 24.67 17.96 2.05
N ASP A 7 25.72 18.68 2.45
CA ASP A 7 26.45 18.45 3.70
C ASP A 7 25.62 18.81 4.96
N ASP A 8 24.46 19.45 4.80
CA ASP A 8 23.60 19.94 5.89
C ASP A 8 22.63 18.91 6.49
N LEU A 9 22.81 17.61 6.22
CA LEU A 9 21.95 16.56 6.81
C LEU A 9 22.23 16.39 8.31
N LEU A 10 21.16 16.38 9.12
CA LEU A 10 21.21 16.00 10.53
C LEU A 10 21.73 14.56 10.69
N PRO A 11 22.31 14.17 11.85
CA PRO A 11 22.86 12.84 12.05
C PRO A 11 21.90 11.68 11.71
N ARG A 12 20.59 11.84 11.98
CA ARG A 12 19.57 10.84 11.63
C ARG A 12 19.30 10.75 10.13
N GLU A 13 19.31 11.88 9.44
CA GLU A 13 19.10 11.95 7.99
C GLU A 13 20.30 11.38 7.25
N ARG A 14 21.52 11.64 7.74
CA ARG A 14 22.76 11.03 7.24
C ARG A 14 22.76 9.52 7.44
N ALA A 15 22.32 9.03 8.60
CA ALA A 15 22.18 7.60 8.86
C ALA A 15 21.15 6.94 7.92
N LEU A 16 20.00 7.61 7.72
CA LEU A 16 18.99 7.15 6.76
C LEU A 16 19.55 7.11 5.34
N GLN A 17 20.21 8.18 4.89
CA GLN A 17 20.85 8.26 3.58
C GLN A 17 21.84 7.11 3.36
N GLN A 18 22.70 6.83 4.33
CA GLN A 18 23.65 5.73 4.27
C GLN A 18 22.93 4.37 4.19
N ALA A 19 21.87 4.18 4.99
CA ALA A 19 21.09 2.95 4.98
C ALA A 19 20.38 2.71 3.64
N ILE A 20 19.89 3.77 2.99
CA ILE A 20 19.21 3.67 1.69
C ILE A 20 20.16 3.81 0.50
N ALA A 21 21.46 4.08 0.70
CA ALA A 21 22.41 4.30 -0.39
C ALA A 21 22.45 3.15 -1.42
N PRO A 22 22.39 1.86 -1.03
CA PRO A 22 22.29 0.76 -2.00
C PRO A 22 20.99 0.80 -2.81
N ALA A 23 19.87 1.19 -2.19
CA ALA A 23 18.59 1.33 -2.87
C ALA A 23 18.55 2.56 -3.79
N LEU A 24 19.20 3.67 -3.40
CA LEU A 24 19.37 4.86 -4.24
C LEU A 24 20.24 4.57 -5.48
N ALA A 25 21.10 3.55 -5.42
CA ALA A 25 21.87 3.07 -6.56
C ALA A 25 21.02 2.23 -7.53
N ALA A 26 19.85 1.73 -7.11
CA ALA A 26 18.91 1.05 -8.00
C ALA A 26 18.20 2.05 -8.93
N GLN A 27 17.89 1.63 -10.16
CA GLN A 27 17.17 2.48 -11.13
C GLN A 27 15.76 2.86 -10.68
N ARG A 28 15.11 2.00 -9.88
CA ARG A 28 13.78 2.23 -9.33
C ARG A 28 13.76 1.73 -7.89
N PHE A 29 13.34 2.58 -6.98
CA PHE A 29 13.14 2.25 -5.58
C PHE A 29 11.85 2.91 -5.07
N TYR A 30 11.28 2.36 -4.01
CA TYR A 30 10.13 2.92 -3.30
C TYR A 30 10.48 3.01 -1.83
N ILE A 31 10.25 4.17 -1.22
CA ILE A 31 10.53 4.39 0.20
C ILE A 31 9.21 4.27 0.96
N ILE A 32 9.19 3.38 1.94
CA ILE A 32 8.08 3.17 2.84
C ILE A 32 8.40 3.83 4.17
N GLY A 33 7.54 4.75 4.60
CA GLY A 33 7.48 5.18 5.99
C GLY A 33 6.51 4.28 6.73
N THR A 34 6.88 3.77 7.90
CA THR A 34 5.96 2.98 8.74
C THR A 34 6.04 3.44 10.18
N SER A 35 4.90 3.42 10.88
CA SER A 35 4.81 3.73 12.32
C SER A 35 5.13 2.53 13.23
N GLY A 36 5.33 1.35 12.63
CA GLY A 36 5.64 0.11 13.35
C GLY A 36 5.36 -1.12 12.48
N LEU A 37 5.38 -2.30 13.10
CA LEU A 37 5.06 -3.54 12.38
C LEU A 37 3.59 -3.63 11.95
N VAL A 38 2.69 -2.93 12.64
CA VAL A 38 1.25 -2.97 12.35
C VAL A 38 0.92 -2.32 11.00
N SER A 39 1.50 -1.16 10.69
CA SER A 39 1.30 -0.49 9.40
C SER A 39 2.19 -1.05 8.28
N LEU A 40 3.11 -1.96 8.59
CA LEU A 40 4.05 -2.46 7.58
C LEU A 40 3.36 -3.18 6.40
N PRO A 41 2.35 -4.04 6.59
CA PRO A 41 1.66 -4.69 5.47
C PRO A 41 0.94 -3.68 4.57
N HIS A 42 0.30 -2.67 5.18
CA HIS A 42 -0.35 -1.56 4.47
C HIS A 42 0.63 -0.86 3.53
N GLU A 43 1.72 -0.37 4.09
CA GLU A 43 2.69 0.42 3.35
C GLU A 43 3.50 -0.41 2.35
N PHE A 44 3.76 -1.68 2.68
CA PHE A 44 4.38 -2.62 1.75
C PHE A 44 3.48 -2.90 0.54
N SER A 45 2.17 -2.98 0.74
CA SER A 45 1.21 -3.18 -0.35
C SER A 45 1.21 -2.00 -1.34
N HIS A 46 1.35 -0.75 -0.87
CA HIS A 46 1.55 0.42 -1.74
C HIS A 46 2.84 0.31 -2.56
N GLY A 47 3.94 -0.05 -1.89
CA GLY A 47 5.22 -0.25 -2.55
C GLY A 47 5.14 -1.32 -3.65
N MET A 48 4.48 -2.45 -3.38
CA MET A 48 4.23 -3.48 -4.38
C MET A 48 3.36 -2.97 -5.53
N TYR A 49 2.29 -2.24 -5.23
CA TYR A 49 1.35 -1.69 -6.21
C TYR A 49 2.03 -0.72 -7.18
N GLU A 50 2.96 0.11 -6.70
CA GLU A 50 3.70 1.02 -7.56
C GLU A 50 4.79 0.32 -8.39
N MET A 51 5.51 -0.63 -7.76
CA MET A 51 6.73 -1.20 -8.32
C MET A 51 6.50 -2.45 -9.18
N SER A 52 5.50 -3.27 -8.86
CA SER A 52 5.19 -4.51 -9.56
C SER A 52 3.97 -4.36 -10.46
N LYS A 53 4.21 -4.25 -11.78
CA LYS A 53 3.13 -4.19 -12.78
C LYS A 53 2.22 -5.43 -12.73
N PRO A 54 2.72 -6.68 -12.64
CA PRO A 54 1.86 -7.86 -12.51
C PRO A 54 0.94 -7.79 -11.29
N TYR A 55 1.47 -7.43 -10.13
CA TYR A 55 0.69 -7.30 -8.90
C TYR A 55 -0.39 -6.24 -9.03
N ARG A 56 -0.04 -5.05 -9.55
CA ARG A 56 -1.01 -3.97 -9.80
C ARG A 56 -2.15 -4.42 -10.70
N LEU A 57 -1.87 -5.16 -11.76
CA LEU A 57 -2.92 -5.64 -12.67
C LEU A 57 -3.90 -6.59 -12.00
N ASP A 58 -3.41 -7.47 -11.12
CA ASP A 58 -4.28 -8.38 -10.36
C ASP A 58 -5.09 -7.63 -9.29
N VAL A 59 -4.48 -6.68 -8.57
CA VAL A 59 -5.19 -5.79 -7.63
C VAL A 59 -6.26 -4.98 -8.35
N ASP A 60 -5.94 -4.35 -9.49
CA ASP A 60 -6.89 -3.56 -10.27
C ASP A 60 -8.08 -4.40 -10.74
N ARG A 61 -7.86 -5.67 -11.09
CA ARG A 61 -8.93 -6.61 -11.44
C ARG A 61 -9.85 -6.86 -10.26
N GLU A 62 -9.30 -7.12 -9.07
CA GLU A 62 -10.12 -7.36 -7.87
C GLU A 62 -10.87 -6.11 -7.43
N LEU A 63 -10.23 -4.94 -7.48
CA LEU A 63 -10.91 -3.66 -7.21
C LEU A 63 -12.00 -3.38 -8.24
N ALA A 64 -11.78 -3.68 -9.52
CA ALA A 64 -12.79 -3.53 -10.58
C ALA A 64 -14.02 -4.43 -10.36
N ALA A 65 -13.86 -5.59 -9.70
CA ALA A 65 -14.94 -6.50 -9.36
C ALA A 65 -15.82 -6.02 -8.18
N ILE A 66 -15.35 -5.06 -7.38
CA ILE A 66 -16.15 -4.48 -6.29
C ILE A 66 -17.33 -3.69 -6.89
N PRO A 67 -18.58 -3.90 -6.44
CA PRO A 67 -19.73 -3.13 -6.87
C PRO A 67 -19.49 -1.61 -6.79
N ILE A 68 -19.89 -0.88 -7.84
CA ILE A 68 -19.65 0.58 -7.95
C ILE A 68 -20.18 1.33 -6.72
N ALA A 69 -21.35 0.94 -6.21
CA ALA A 69 -21.95 1.55 -5.02
C ALA A 69 -21.07 1.39 -3.78
N LEU A 70 -20.50 0.19 -3.56
CA LEU A 70 -19.60 -0.08 -2.45
C LEU A 70 -18.28 0.70 -2.61
N ARG A 71 -17.67 0.69 -3.80
CA ARG A 71 -16.46 1.49 -4.06
C ARG A 71 -16.69 2.97 -3.78
N ARG A 72 -17.84 3.53 -4.19
CA ARG A 72 -18.18 4.93 -3.93
C ARG A 72 -18.29 5.21 -2.43
N GLN A 73 -18.90 4.31 -1.66
CA GLN A 73 -19.00 4.43 -0.20
C GLN A 73 -17.62 4.40 0.46
N MET A 74 -16.73 3.49 0.04
CA MET A 74 -15.36 3.44 0.53
C MET A 74 -14.58 4.72 0.21
N LYS A 75 -14.69 5.23 -1.03
CA LYS A 75 -14.08 6.51 -1.44
C LYS A 75 -14.58 7.68 -0.61
N GLN A 76 -15.89 7.74 -0.34
CA GLN A 76 -16.48 8.76 0.52
C GLN A 76 -16.00 8.65 1.97
N HIS A 77 -15.85 7.43 2.49
CA HIS A 77 -15.29 7.20 3.82
C HIS A 77 -13.84 7.69 3.93
N LEU A 78 -13.01 7.41 2.93
CA LEU A 78 -11.63 7.93 2.89
C LEU A 78 -11.61 9.45 2.75
N ALA A 79 -12.43 10.03 1.87
CA ALA A 79 -12.53 11.48 1.70
C ALA A 79 -12.92 12.19 3.02
N SER A 80 -13.85 11.63 3.80
CA SER A 80 -14.25 12.19 5.09
C SER A 80 -13.16 12.10 6.17
N ARG A 81 -12.12 11.29 5.94
CA ARG A 81 -10.94 11.13 6.80
C ARG A 81 -9.78 12.03 6.37
N GLY A 82 -9.97 12.86 5.34
CA GLY A 82 -8.99 13.84 4.86
C GLY A 82 -8.09 13.34 3.73
N TYR A 83 -8.36 12.16 3.16
CA TYR A 83 -7.63 11.69 1.99
C TYR A 83 -7.89 12.56 0.76
N ALA A 84 -6.84 12.75 -0.05
CA ALA A 84 -6.94 13.48 -1.30
C ALA A 84 -7.96 12.82 -2.24
N GLN A 85 -8.85 13.61 -2.84
CA GLN A 85 -9.89 13.14 -3.78
C GLN A 85 -9.32 12.88 -5.19
N VAL A 86 -8.20 12.17 -5.25
CA VAL A 86 -7.55 11.73 -6.48
C VAL A 86 -7.86 10.26 -6.65
N ASP A 87 -8.51 9.89 -7.76
CA ASP A 87 -9.09 8.55 -7.93
C ASP A 87 -8.08 7.42 -7.74
N ARG A 88 -6.87 7.60 -8.29
CA ARG A 88 -5.74 6.67 -8.14
C ARG A 88 -5.30 6.51 -6.69
N ILE A 89 -5.24 7.60 -5.92
CA ILE A 89 -4.84 7.57 -4.50
C ILE A 89 -5.91 6.80 -3.73
N LEU A 90 -7.19 7.15 -3.90
CA LEU A 90 -8.27 6.47 -3.20
C LEU A 90 -8.35 4.98 -3.57
N GLN A 91 -8.02 4.60 -4.80
CA GLN A 91 -7.98 3.20 -5.23
C GLN A 91 -6.87 2.41 -4.52
N ASP A 92 -5.67 2.99 -4.45
CA ASP A 92 -4.52 2.39 -3.76
C ASP A 92 -4.80 2.22 -2.25
N GLU A 93 -5.38 3.24 -1.62
CA GLU A 93 -5.82 3.19 -0.21
C GLU A 93 -6.90 2.13 0.02
N ILE A 94 -7.93 2.05 -0.84
CA ILE A 94 -8.96 1.01 -0.74
C ILE A 94 -8.31 -0.37 -0.74
N HIS A 95 -7.35 -0.59 -1.62
CA HIS A 95 -6.60 -1.84 -1.69
C HIS A 95 -5.86 -2.13 -0.37
N ALA A 96 -5.06 -1.19 0.12
CA ALA A 96 -4.25 -1.39 1.32
C ALA A 96 -5.12 -1.64 2.57
N TYR A 97 -6.21 -0.89 2.76
CA TYR A 97 -7.11 -1.10 3.88
C TYR A 97 -7.91 -2.41 3.77
N LEU A 98 -8.40 -2.77 2.58
CA LEU A 98 -9.13 -4.03 2.41
C LEU A 98 -8.21 -5.24 2.65
N LEU A 99 -6.93 -5.13 2.28
CA LEU A 99 -5.92 -6.13 2.57
C LEU A 99 -5.80 -6.39 4.09
N GLU A 100 -5.80 -5.32 4.90
CA GLU A 100 -5.80 -5.40 6.37
C GLU A 100 -7.13 -5.86 6.97
N GLY A 101 -8.20 -5.98 6.18
CA GLY A 101 -9.53 -6.38 6.63
C GLY A 101 -10.42 -5.23 7.10
N HIS A 102 -10.00 -3.98 6.89
CA HIS A 102 -10.86 -2.82 7.14
C HIS A 102 -12.07 -2.81 6.20
N CYS A 103 -13.22 -2.33 6.68
CA CYS A 103 -14.44 -2.29 5.88
C CYS A 103 -14.72 -0.92 5.24
N LEU A 104 -13.92 0.11 5.54
CA LEU A 104 -14.01 1.46 4.94
C LEU A 104 -15.45 2.04 4.91
N GLY A 105 -16.16 1.92 6.03
CA GLY A 105 -17.54 2.39 6.15
C GLY A 105 -18.62 1.46 5.59
N CYS A 106 -18.25 0.34 4.97
CA CYS A 106 -19.17 -0.75 4.59
C CYS A 106 -19.32 -1.77 5.73
N ARG A 107 -20.22 -2.74 5.56
CA ARG A 107 -20.35 -3.90 6.46
C ARG A 107 -19.32 -4.96 6.12
N LEU A 108 -18.84 -5.70 7.13
CA LEU A 108 -17.85 -6.76 6.94
C LEU A 108 -18.27 -7.79 5.89
N GLY A 109 -19.53 -8.22 5.89
CA GLY A 109 -20.04 -9.18 4.90
C GLY A 109 -20.03 -8.65 3.45
N GLU A 110 -20.00 -7.33 3.26
CA GLU A 110 -19.95 -6.71 1.92
C GLU A 110 -18.52 -6.63 1.38
N THR A 111 -17.51 -6.66 2.25
CA THR A 111 -16.10 -6.52 1.88
C THR A 111 -15.31 -7.82 1.99
N ALA A 112 -15.76 -8.78 2.81
CA ALA A 112 -15.02 -9.99 3.16
C ALA A 112 -14.48 -10.78 1.97
N VAL A 113 -15.29 -10.96 0.92
CA VAL A 113 -14.85 -11.70 -0.28
C VAL A 113 -13.73 -10.96 -1.02
N PHE A 114 -13.77 -9.63 -1.06
CA PHE A 114 -12.75 -8.81 -1.73
C PHE A 114 -11.47 -8.72 -0.89
N THR A 115 -11.60 -8.60 0.43
CA THR A 115 -10.48 -8.71 1.37
C THR A 115 -9.76 -10.04 1.18
N TYR A 116 -10.48 -11.16 1.17
CA TYR A 116 -9.87 -12.49 0.98
C TYR A 116 -9.12 -12.59 -0.36
N ARG A 117 -9.72 -12.11 -1.45
CA ARG A 117 -9.08 -12.13 -2.77
C ARG A 117 -7.83 -11.25 -2.83
N LEU A 118 -7.88 -10.03 -2.28
CA LEU A 118 -6.72 -9.15 -2.22
C LEU A 118 -5.58 -9.74 -1.37
N ARG A 119 -5.90 -10.41 -0.26
CA ARG A 119 -4.91 -11.17 0.53
C ARG A 119 -4.27 -12.27 -0.29
N SER A 120 -5.07 -13.06 -1.00
CA SER A 120 -4.56 -14.12 -1.88
C SER A 120 -3.62 -13.57 -2.97
N VAL A 121 -3.98 -12.46 -3.61
CA VAL A 121 -3.11 -11.76 -4.57
C VAL A 121 -1.81 -11.31 -3.88
N PHE A 122 -1.91 -10.67 -2.72
CA PHE A 122 -0.74 -10.24 -1.95
C PHE A 122 0.20 -11.38 -1.60
N HIS A 123 -0.30 -12.47 -1.02
CA HIS A 123 0.51 -13.65 -0.70
C HIS A 123 1.16 -14.27 -1.93
N SER A 124 0.43 -14.38 -3.05
CA SER A 124 0.96 -14.94 -4.30
C SER A 124 2.12 -14.13 -4.87
N HIS A 125 2.11 -12.80 -4.71
CA HIS A 125 3.16 -11.92 -5.25
C HIS A 125 4.28 -11.64 -4.25
N ALA A 126 3.99 -11.63 -2.95
CA ALA A 126 4.96 -11.38 -1.88
C ALA A 126 5.71 -12.64 -1.42
N GLY A 127 5.25 -13.84 -1.80
CA GLY A 127 5.83 -15.12 -1.39
C GLY A 127 5.84 -15.27 0.14
N ASP A 128 6.92 -15.83 0.67
CA ASP A 128 7.09 -16.06 2.12
C ASP A 128 6.94 -14.78 2.96
N LEU A 129 7.29 -13.62 2.40
CA LEU A 129 7.17 -12.35 3.10
C LEU A 129 5.70 -11.99 3.32
N GLY A 130 4.82 -12.34 2.37
CA GLY A 130 3.39 -12.10 2.50
C GLY A 130 2.80 -12.73 3.75
N TRP A 131 3.13 -14.00 4.00
CA TRP A 131 2.67 -14.76 5.17
C TRP A 131 3.24 -14.26 6.50
N LYS A 132 4.45 -13.67 6.48
CA LYS A 132 5.06 -13.05 7.66
C LYS A 132 4.42 -11.70 8.00
N LEU A 133 4.07 -10.93 6.98
CA LEU A 133 3.48 -9.61 7.14
C LEU A 133 2.00 -9.68 7.48
N LEU A 134 1.27 -10.61 6.88
CA LEU A 134 -0.17 -10.71 7.01
C LEU A 134 -0.58 -12.18 7.15
N PRO A 135 -0.44 -12.77 8.36
CA PRO A 135 -0.96 -14.11 8.64
C PRO A 135 -2.50 -14.10 8.65
N ASP A 136 -3.09 -15.27 8.42
CA ASP A 136 -4.56 -15.46 8.36
C ASP A 136 -5.28 -15.13 9.68
#